data_AF-A0A3D1BIH6-F1
#
_entry.id   AF-A0A3D1BIH6-F1
#
_cell.length_a   1.000
_cell.length_b   1.000
_cell.length_c   1.000
_cell.angle_alpha   90.00
_cell.angle_beta   90.00
_cell.angle_gamma   90.00
#
_symmetry.space_group_name_H-M   'P 1'
#
loop_
_entity.id
_entity.type
_entity.pdbx_description
1 polymer ?
#
loop_
_entity_poly.entity_id
_entity_poly.type
_entity_poly.pdbx_seq_one_letter_code
_entity_poly.pdbx_strand_id
1 'polypeptide(L)'
;AETDMFDTWFSSGQWPYSTLGGPEGEDFKKYFPTQTMIHARDILFWWSARMLMLSLYRTKKVPFSIVFLTGMIMAPDGTKMSKSKGNGVEPKEVFEKYGADALRLW
;
A
#
# COMPACT_ATOMS: atom_id res chain seq x y z
N ALA A 1 -8.76 5.48 32.59
CA ALA A 1 -7.92 4.83 31.55
C ALA A 1 -8.24 5.52 30.25
N GLU A 2 -7.24 5.78 29.41
CA GLU A 2 -7.44 6.42 28.10
C GLU A 2 -8.17 5.45 27.14
N THR A 3 -9.17 5.94 26.41
CA THR A 3 -10.02 5.10 25.53
C THR A 3 -9.83 5.38 24.04
N ASP A 4 -9.00 6.37 23.70
CA ASP A 4 -8.77 6.76 22.33
C ASP A 4 -7.99 5.70 21.54
N MET A 5 -8.32 5.61 20.25
CA MET A 5 -7.71 4.69 19.29
C MET A 5 -7.01 5.49 18.19
N PHE A 6 -5.85 5.00 17.75
CA PHE A 6 -5.16 5.61 16.62
C PHE A 6 -5.91 5.39 15.31
N ASP A 7 -5.84 6.40 14.43
CA ASP A 7 -6.27 6.29 13.03
C ASP A 7 -5.52 5.15 12.32
N THR A 8 -6.22 4.42 11.44
CA THR A 8 -5.60 3.38 10.59
C THR A 8 -4.50 3.96 9.70
N TRP A 9 -4.62 5.22 9.29
CA TRP A 9 -3.56 5.89 8.53
C TRP A 9 -2.33 6.26 9.38
N PHE A 10 -2.49 6.38 10.70
CA PHE A 10 -1.36 6.58 11.62
C PHE A 10 -0.52 5.31 11.75
N SER A 11 -1.14 4.13 11.86
CA SER A 11 -0.40 2.87 11.92
C SER A 11 0.20 2.48 10.56
N SER A 12 -0.59 2.51 9.49
CA SER A 12 -0.14 2.16 8.13
C SER A 12 0.92 3.13 7.58
N GLY A 13 0.90 4.39 7.98
CA GLY A 13 1.96 5.35 7.62
C GLY A 13 3.34 5.01 8.19
N GLN A 14 3.43 4.09 9.15
CA GLN A 14 4.71 3.67 9.74
C GLN A 14 5.29 2.42 9.08
N TRP A 15 4.58 1.87 8.09
CA TRP A 15 4.95 0.66 7.36
C TRP A 15 6.41 0.58 6.91
N PRO A 16 7.04 1.67 6.40
CA PRO A 16 8.41 1.58 5.87
C PRO A 16 9.48 1.16 6.87
N TYR A 17 9.23 1.35 8.17
CA TYR A 17 10.19 0.98 9.22
C TYR A 17 9.59 0.01 10.25
N SER A 18 8.27 0.00 10.46
CA SER A 18 7.65 -0.91 11.44
C SER A 18 7.82 -2.37 11.05
N THR A 19 7.82 -2.67 9.76
CA THR A 19 8.04 -4.01 9.20
C THR A 19 9.47 -4.52 9.34
N LEU A 20 10.42 -3.60 9.54
CA LEU A 20 11.85 -3.90 9.59
C LEU A 20 12.38 -3.96 11.04
N GLY A 21 11.48 -4.16 12.01
CA GLY A 21 11.80 -4.13 13.44
C GLY A 21 11.95 -2.72 14.03
N GLY A 22 11.46 -1.69 13.31
CA GLY A 22 11.61 -0.29 13.71
C GLY A 22 12.99 0.30 13.38
N PRO A 23 13.25 1.58 13.72
CA PRO A 23 14.50 2.26 13.38
C PRO A 23 15.78 1.63 13.96
N GLU A 24 15.64 0.76 14.96
CA GLU A 24 16.75 0.07 15.63
C GLU A 24 16.94 -1.37 15.14
N GLY A 25 16.01 -1.88 14.32
CA GLY A 25 16.01 -3.26 13.83
C GLY A 25 17.20 -3.56 12.90
N GLU A 26 17.62 -4.83 12.87
CA GLU A 26 18.71 -5.27 11.98
C GLU A 26 18.32 -5.12 10.51
N ASP A 27 17.09 -5.49 10.15
CA ASP A 27 16.55 -5.37 8.80
C ASP A 27 16.45 -3.90 8.35
N PHE A 28 16.16 -2.97 9.27
CA PHE A 28 16.11 -1.55 8.95
C PHE A 28 17.44 -1.04 8.42
N LYS A 29 18.56 -1.48 9.01
CA LYS A 29 19.91 -1.08 8.56
C LYS A 29 20.24 -1.59 7.15
N LYS A 30 19.64 -2.72 6.74
CA LYS A 30 19.94 -3.40 5.48
C LYS A 30 19.01 -3.00 4.34
N TYR A 31 17.72 -2.81 4.62
CA TYR A 31 16.68 -2.68 3.60
C TYR A 31 16.02 -1.30 3.55
N PHE A 32 16.30 -0.40 4.51
CA PHE A 32 15.77 0.96 4.49
C PHE A 32 16.84 1.98 4.03
N PRO A 33 16.52 2.91 3.12
CA PRO A 33 15.22 3.11 2.46
C PRO A 33 14.88 2.07 1.38
N THR A 34 13.58 1.81 1.22
CA THR A 34 13.06 0.98 0.12
C THR A 34 13.29 1.66 -1.22
N GLN A 35 13.42 0.92 -2.32
CA GLN A 35 13.61 1.53 -3.64
C GLN A 35 12.30 2.01 -4.27
N THR A 36 11.30 1.13 -4.37
CA THR A 36 10.05 1.40 -5.10
C THR A 36 8.83 1.08 -4.24
N MET A 37 7.89 2.02 -4.18
CA MET A 37 6.57 1.87 -3.58
C MET A 37 5.52 1.80 -4.70
N ILE A 38 4.76 0.71 -4.77
CA ILE A 38 3.78 0.44 -5.82
C ILE A 38 2.38 0.44 -5.22
N HIS A 39 1.48 1.29 -5.73
CA HIS A 39 0.05 1.26 -5.39
C HIS A 39 -0.78 2.09 -6.40
N ALA A 40 -2.11 2.07 -6.29
CA ALA A 40 -2.98 2.89 -7.12
C ALA A 40 -3.03 4.36 -6.65
N ARG A 41 -3.40 5.28 -7.56
CA ARG A 41 -3.46 6.73 -7.30
C ARG A 41 -4.38 7.17 -6.15
N ASP A 42 -5.34 6.34 -5.75
CA ASP A 42 -6.39 6.68 -4.79
C ASP A 42 -5.89 6.82 -3.34
N ILE A 43 -4.83 6.12 -2.98
CA ILE A 43 -4.21 6.19 -1.64
C ILE A 43 -2.90 6.98 -1.60
N LEU A 44 -2.56 7.72 -2.65
CA LEU A 44 -1.30 8.50 -2.72
C LEU A 44 -1.17 9.48 -1.55
N PHE A 45 -2.20 10.30 -1.31
CA PHE A 45 -2.20 11.23 -0.19
C PHE A 45 -2.49 10.54 1.15
N TRP A 46 -3.35 9.52 1.12
CA TRP A 46 -3.77 8.88 2.36
C TRP A 46 -2.66 8.03 2.99
N TRP A 47 -1.83 7.39 2.17
CA TRP A 47 -0.81 6.47 2.63
C TRP A 47 0.61 6.96 2.35
N SER A 48 0.97 7.16 1.08
CA SER A 48 2.36 7.47 0.70
C SER A 48 2.86 8.81 1.22
N ALA A 49 2.02 9.84 1.21
CA ALA A 49 2.36 11.13 1.84
C ALA A 49 2.56 10.98 3.35
N ARG A 50 1.74 10.18 4.05
CA ARG A 50 1.92 9.92 5.49
C ARG A 50 3.17 9.11 5.79
N MET A 51 3.49 8.11 4.95
CA MET A 51 4.74 7.36 5.03
C MET A 51 5.95 8.29 4.91
N LEU A 52 5.92 9.24 3.98
CA LEU A 52 6.95 10.27 3.84
C LEU A 52 7.08 11.10 5.12
N MET A 53 5.98 11.69 5.60
CA MET A 53 5.98 12.55 6.79
C MET A 53 6.50 11.83 8.04
N LEU A 54 5.97 10.63 8.34
CA LEU A 54 6.33 9.89 9.54
C LEU A 54 7.75 9.33 9.47
N SER A 55 8.19 8.86 8.30
CA SER A 55 9.57 8.38 8.11
C SER A 55 10.57 9.54 8.23
N LEU A 56 10.30 10.69 7.63
CA LEU A 56 11.13 11.88 7.81
C LEU A 56 11.16 12.33 9.27
N TYR A 57 10.02 12.26 9.98
CA TYR A 57 9.96 12.60 11.40
C TYR A 57 10.84 11.67 12.24
N ARG A 58 10.68 10.35 12.10
CA ARG A 58 11.32 9.32 12.94
C ARG A 58 12.75 8.98 12.54
N THR A 59 13.03 8.92 11.25
CA THR A 59 14.30 8.37 10.71
C THR A 59 15.17 9.42 10.02
N LYS A 60 14.62 10.62 9.78
CA LYS A 60 15.26 11.71 9.01
C LYS A 60 15.59 11.33 7.55
N LYS A 61 15.01 10.24 7.04
CA LYS A 61 15.22 9.76 5.67
C LYS A 61 13.88 9.58 4.96
N VAL A 62 13.92 9.79 3.65
CA VAL A 62 12.81 9.48 2.74
C VAL A 62 12.68 7.95 2.65
N PRO A 63 11.47 7.36 2.81
CA PRO A 63 11.28 5.92 2.91
C PRO A 63 11.38 5.17 1.58
N PHE A 64 11.13 5.85 0.46
CA PHE A 64 11.23 5.27 -0.88
C PHE A 64 11.70 6.28 -1.91
N SER A 65 12.51 5.83 -2.87
CA SER A 65 13.03 6.70 -3.94
C SER A 65 12.07 6.87 -5.12
N ILE A 66 11.22 5.87 -5.37
CA ILE A 66 10.28 5.85 -6.50
C ILE A 66 8.89 5.50 -5.99
N VAL A 67 7.89 6.27 -6.41
CA VAL A 67 6.46 5.90 -6.27
C VAL A 67 5.93 5.56 -7.65
N PHE A 68 5.57 4.30 -7.86
CA PHE A 68 4.99 3.82 -9.09
C PHE A 68 3.48 3.66 -8.94
N LEU A 69 2.74 4.52 -9.63
CA LEU A 69 1.28 4.53 -9.58
C LEU A 69 0.71 3.63 -10.67
N THR A 70 0.02 2.57 -10.26
CA THR A 70 -0.72 1.72 -11.18
C THR A 70 -2.06 2.37 -11.58
N GLY A 71 -2.59 1.94 -12.72
CA GLY A 71 -3.98 2.20 -13.07
C GLY A 71 -4.95 1.58 -12.07
N MET A 72 -6.21 2.02 -12.10
CA MET A 72 -7.29 1.39 -11.34
C MET A 72 -8.06 0.47 -12.28
N ILE A 73 -8.30 -0.76 -11.84
CA ILE A 73 -9.16 -1.68 -12.57
C ILE A 73 -10.60 -1.21 -12.36
N MET A 74 -11.34 -1.12 -13.47
CA MET A 74 -12.71 -0.61 -13.52
C MET A 74 -13.69 -1.78 -13.65
N ALA A 75 -14.92 -1.57 -13.18
CA ALA A 75 -16.03 -2.49 -13.43
C ALA A 75 -16.48 -2.39 -14.92
N PRO A 76 -17.24 -3.36 -15.44
CA PRO A 76 -17.70 -3.36 -16.84
C PRO A 76 -18.51 -2.12 -17.25
N ASP A 77 -19.16 -1.45 -16.30
CA ASP A 77 -19.92 -0.22 -16.48
C ASP A 77 -19.05 1.06 -16.45
N GLY A 78 -17.72 0.91 -16.34
CA GLY A 78 -16.78 2.02 -16.25
C GLY A 78 -16.69 2.67 -14.87
N THR A 79 -17.36 2.13 -13.85
CA THR A 79 -17.24 2.63 -12.47
C THR A 79 -16.04 2.02 -11.75
N LYS A 80 -15.53 2.70 -10.72
CA LYS A 80 -14.47 2.15 -9.87
C LYS A 80 -15.00 0.91 -9.15
N MET A 81 -14.25 -0.20 -9.19
CA MET A 81 -14.55 -1.37 -8.37
C MET A 81 -14.39 -1.05 -6.88
N SER A 82 -15.40 -1.39 -6.08
CA SER A 82 -15.33 -1.36 -4.62
C SER A 82 -16.21 -2.42 -4.00
N LYS A 83 -15.74 -3.01 -2.88
CA LYS A 83 -16.55 -3.97 -2.11
C LYS A 83 -17.88 -3.37 -1.65
N SER A 84 -17.88 -2.10 -1.26
CA SER A 84 -19.09 -1.39 -0.84
C SER A 84 -20.16 -1.25 -1.93
N LYS A 85 -19.75 -1.25 -3.22
CA LYS A 85 -20.66 -1.20 -4.37
C LYS A 85 -21.04 -2.58 -4.88
N GLY A 86 -20.40 -3.65 -4.39
CA GLY A 86 -20.63 -5.01 -4.86
C GLY A 86 -20.30 -5.23 -6.34
N ASN A 87 -19.57 -4.31 -6.97
CA ASN A 87 -19.25 -4.34 -8.40
C ASN A 87 -17.82 -4.88 -8.69
N GLY A 88 -17.17 -5.46 -7.67
CA GLY A 88 -15.86 -6.07 -7.81
C GLY A 88 -15.95 -7.46 -8.42
N VAL A 89 -14.99 -7.81 -9.26
CA VAL A 89 -14.81 -9.20 -9.72
C VAL A 89 -13.87 -9.90 -8.75
N GLU A 90 -14.28 -11.06 -8.25
CA GLU A 90 -13.44 -11.86 -7.36
C GLU A 90 -12.30 -12.51 -8.15
N PRO A 91 -11.01 -12.29 -7.80
CA PRO A 91 -9.88 -12.87 -8.52
C PRO A 91 -9.94 -14.40 -8.60
N LYS A 92 -10.61 -15.03 -7.63
CA LYS A 92 -10.83 -16.48 -7.57
C LYS A 92 -11.58 -17.06 -8.73
N GLU A 93 -12.65 -16.41 -9.12
CA GLU A 93 -13.46 -16.86 -10.25
C GLU A 93 -12.66 -16.78 -11.56
N VAL A 94 -11.75 -15.81 -11.65
CA VAL A 94 -10.90 -15.62 -12.84
C VAL A 94 -9.78 -16.66 -12.90
N PHE A 95 -9.08 -16.94 -11.78
CA PHE A 95 -8.01 -17.93 -11.78
C PHE A 95 -8.53 -19.36 -11.97
N GLU A 96 -9.73 -19.69 -11.48
CA GLU A 96 -10.33 -21.01 -11.69
C GLU A 96 -10.76 -21.21 -13.15
N LYS A 97 -11.15 -20.12 -13.83
CA LYS A 97 -11.64 -20.18 -15.21
C LYS A 97 -10.53 -20.11 -16.26
N TYR A 98 -9.52 -19.28 -16.06
CA TYR A 98 -8.50 -18.99 -17.08
C TYR A 98 -7.06 -19.27 -16.62
N GLY A 99 -6.85 -19.59 -15.35
CA GLY A 99 -5.53 -19.76 -14.75
C GLY A 99 -4.93 -18.45 -14.24
N ALA A 100 -4.03 -18.57 -13.25
CA ALA A 100 -3.39 -17.42 -12.62
C ALA A 100 -2.46 -16.65 -13.57
N ASP A 101 -1.82 -17.33 -14.52
CA ASP A 101 -0.89 -16.70 -15.46
C ASP A 101 -1.63 -15.84 -16.49
N ALA A 102 -2.80 -16.27 -16.94
CA ALA A 102 -3.66 -15.46 -17.81
C ALA A 102 -4.06 -14.15 -17.12
N LEU A 103 -4.44 -14.19 -15.82
CA LEU A 103 -4.80 -13.00 -15.05
C LEU A 103 -3.62 -12.04 -14.82
N ARG A 104 -2.39 -12.56 -14.68
CA ARG A 104 -1.19 -11.71 -14.48
C ARG A 104 -0.73 -11.03 -15.76
N LEU A 105 -0.98 -11.63 -16.92
CA LEU A 105 -0.59 -11.11 -18.23
C LEU A 105 -1.61 -10.14 -18.84
N TRP A 106 -2.88 -10.26 -18.44
CA TRP A 106 -3.97 -9.38 -18.87
C TRP A 106 -3.84 -7.98 -18.26
#